data_AF-A0AA42CRG6-F1
#
_entry.id   AF-A0AA42CRG6-F1
#
_cell.length_a   1.000
_cell.length_b   1.000
_cell.length_c   1.000
_cell.angle_alpha   90.00
_cell.angle_beta   90.00
_cell.angle_gamma   90.00
#
_symmetry.space_group_name_H-M   'P 1'
#
loop_
_entity.id
_entity.type
_entity.pdbx_description
1 polymer ?
#
loop_
_entity_poly.entity_id
_entity_poly.type
_entity_poly.pdbx_seq_one_letter_code
_entity_poly.pdbx_strand_id
1 'polypeptide(L)'
;MRIGTVVDPEFTRLGSFLKAVVESGPGIETELRHGMSGEVPIGLRRNELDVGFYLGDIGTASACGEPEFHVRELARLNYRDVAPPSLGALVRGHDWIDLAGLPWIGTPPD
;
A
#
# COMPACT_ATOMS: atom_id res chain seq x y z
N MET A 1 -7.28 -9.00 -16.96
CA MET A 1 -6.96 -9.03 -15.53
C MET A 1 -6.68 -7.61 -15.05
N ARG A 2 -7.50 -7.10 -14.15
CA ARG A 2 -7.49 -5.73 -13.61
C ARG A 2 -6.76 -5.73 -12.28
N ILE A 3 -5.61 -5.05 -12.25
CA ILE A 3 -4.66 -5.11 -11.15
C ILE A 3 -4.57 -3.73 -10.51
N GLY A 4 -4.99 -3.63 -9.25
CA GLY A 4 -4.80 -2.42 -8.45
C GLY A 4 -3.34 -2.33 -7.99
N THR A 5 -2.68 -1.21 -8.25
CA THR A 5 -1.31 -0.95 -7.81
C THR A 5 -1.26 0.26 -6.90
N VAL A 6 -0.34 0.22 -5.94
CA VAL A 6 -0.18 1.24 -4.90
C VAL A 6 1.27 1.67 -4.87
N VAL A 7 1.50 2.95 -4.57
CA VAL A 7 2.85 3.51 -4.34
C VAL A 7 3.80 3.19 -5.52
N ASP A 8 5.09 3.51 -5.38
CA ASP A 8 6.12 3.32 -6.39
C ASP A 8 6.25 1.84 -6.84
N PRO A 9 6.28 1.55 -8.16
CA PRO A 9 6.38 0.19 -8.72
C PRO A 9 7.60 -0.62 -8.26
N GLU A 10 8.68 0.04 -7.82
CA GLU A 10 9.87 -0.66 -7.32
C GLU A 10 9.59 -1.40 -6.02
N PHE A 11 8.75 -0.83 -5.14
CA PHE A 11 8.40 -1.46 -3.86
C PHE A 11 7.49 -2.67 -4.03
N THR A 12 6.60 -2.64 -5.02
CA THR A 12 5.64 -3.73 -5.28
C THR A 12 6.21 -4.86 -6.14
N ARG A 13 7.41 -4.68 -6.71
CA ARG A 13 8.02 -5.59 -7.70
C ARG A 13 7.07 -5.90 -8.86
N LEU A 14 6.25 -4.91 -9.24
CA LEU A 14 5.16 -5.06 -10.20
C LEU A 14 5.62 -5.69 -11.52
N GLY A 15 6.80 -5.30 -12.01
CA GLY A 15 7.36 -5.86 -13.25
C GLY A 15 7.62 -7.37 -13.18
N SER A 16 8.10 -7.88 -12.05
CA SER A 16 8.30 -9.34 -11.87
C SER A 16 6.96 -10.09 -11.82
N PHE A 17 5.95 -9.49 -11.19
CA PHE A 17 4.60 -10.06 -11.14
C PHE A 17 3.96 -10.10 -12.53
N LEU A 18 3.96 -8.99 -13.26
CA LEU A 18 3.39 -8.90 -14.60
C LEU A 18 4.07 -9.88 -15.57
N LYS A 19 5.41 -10.00 -15.49
CA LYS A 19 6.15 -10.98 -16.28
C LYS A 19 5.65 -12.41 -16.02
N ALA A 20 5.53 -12.81 -14.75
CA ALA A 20 5.03 -14.13 -14.39
C ALA A 20 3.59 -14.36 -14.86
N VAL A 21 2.73 -13.34 -14.81
CA VAL A 21 1.34 -13.42 -15.31
C VAL A 21 1.32 -13.66 -16.81
N VAL A 22 2.07 -12.88 -17.59
CA VAL A 22 2.13 -13.04 -19.05
C VAL A 22 2.75 -14.40 -19.44
N GLU A 23 3.79 -14.85 -18.73
CA GLU A 23 4.40 -16.17 -18.94
C GLU A 23 3.46 -17.34 -18.61
N SER A 24 2.52 -17.14 -17.68
CA SER A 24 1.53 -18.17 -17.31
C SER A 24 0.46 -18.39 -18.38
N GLY A 25 0.24 -17.42 -19.27
CA GLY A 25 -0.80 -17.48 -20.29
C GLY A 25 -0.66 -16.36 -21.32
N PRO A 26 -0.26 -16.65 -22.58
CA PRO A 26 -0.03 -15.63 -23.61
C PRO A 26 -1.29 -14.88 -24.07
N GLY A 27 -2.48 -15.27 -23.62
CA GLY A 27 -3.74 -14.57 -23.88
C GLY A 27 -4.24 -13.69 -22.73
N ILE A 28 -3.48 -13.55 -21.64
CA ILE A 28 -3.89 -12.74 -20.49
C ILE A 28 -3.56 -11.27 -20.76
N GLU A 29 -4.58 -10.46 -21.03
CA GLU A 29 -4.44 -9.01 -21.03
C GLU A 29 -4.45 -8.47 -19.60
N THR A 30 -3.53 -7.56 -19.28
CA THR A 30 -3.43 -6.92 -17.95
C THR A 30 -3.72 -5.43 -18.04
N GLU A 31 -4.60 -4.94 -17.16
CA GLU A 31 -4.89 -3.52 -16.98
C GLU A 31 -4.41 -3.09 -15.58
N LEU A 32 -3.61 -2.02 -15.50
CA LEU A 32 -3.13 -1.47 -14.23
C LEU A 32 -3.98 -0.27 -13.83
N ARG A 33 -4.45 -0.25 -12.58
CA ARG A 33 -5.13 0.90 -11.98
C ARG A 33 -4.33 1.40 -10.80
N HIS A 34 -3.79 2.61 -10.93
CA HIS A 34 -3.06 3.27 -9.86
C HIS A 34 -4.05 4.02 -8.96
N GLY A 35 -3.89 3.85 -7.65
CA GLY A 35 -4.74 4.50 -6.65
C GLY A 35 -4.17 4.35 -5.25
N MET A 36 -4.90 4.82 -4.26
CA MET A 36 -4.52 4.63 -2.86
C MET A 36 -4.75 3.18 -2.44
N SER A 37 -3.88 2.67 -1.55
CA SER A 37 -3.98 1.28 -1.10
C SER A 37 -5.30 0.91 -0.43
N GLY A 38 -5.95 1.87 0.24
CA GLY A 38 -7.28 1.69 0.82
C GLY A 38 -8.40 1.51 -0.21
N GLU A 39 -8.17 1.85 -1.48
CA GLU A 39 -9.18 1.71 -2.54
C GLU A 39 -9.24 0.29 -3.10
N VAL A 40 -8.18 -0.50 -2.94
CA VAL A 40 -8.11 -1.87 -3.48
C VAL A 40 -9.24 -2.77 -2.95
N PRO A 41 -9.51 -2.85 -1.62
CA PRO A 41 -10.66 -3.60 -1.11
C PRO A 41 -12.01 -3.10 -1.64
N ILE A 42 -12.14 -1.80 -1.90
CA ILE A 42 -13.38 -1.23 -2.46
C ILE A 42 -13.55 -1.67 -3.91
N GLY A 43 -12.49 -1.58 -4.73
CA GLY A 43 -12.49 -2.01 -6.11
C GLY A 43 -12.71 -3.52 -6.27
N LEU A 44 -12.16 -4.34 -5.36
CA LEU A 44 -12.42 -5.79 -5.33
C LEU A 44 -13.90 -6.09 -5.05
N ARG A 45 -14.51 -5.44 -4.03
CA ARG A 45 -15.95 -5.61 -3.73
C ARG A 45 -16.86 -5.18 -4.87
N ARG A 46 -16.48 -4.12 -5.58
CA ARG A 46 -17.23 -3.60 -6.73
C ARG A 46 -17.00 -4.39 -8.01
N ASN A 47 -16.18 -5.46 -7.96
CA ASN A 47 -15.77 -6.22 -9.13
C ASN A 47 -15.14 -5.31 -10.21
N GLU A 48 -14.44 -4.26 -9.79
CA GLU A 48 -13.68 -3.34 -10.64
C GLU A 48 -12.21 -3.76 -10.74
N LEU A 49 -11.72 -4.51 -9.74
CA LEU A 49 -10.39 -5.11 -9.68
C LEU A 49 -10.51 -6.63 -9.52
N ASP A 50 -9.54 -7.36 -10.06
CA ASP A 50 -9.41 -8.81 -9.86
C ASP A 50 -8.39 -9.14 -8.74
N VAL A 51 -7.36 -8.29 -8.59
CA VAL A 51 -6.34 -8.36 -7.54
C VAL A 51 -5.80 -6.96 -7.28
N GLY A 52 -5.19 -6.73 -6.13
CA GLY A 52 -4.41 -5.51 -5.93
C GLY A 52 -3.41 -5.59 -4.79
N PHE A 53 -2.47 -4.67 -4.81
CA PHE A 53 -1.51 -4.45 -3.73
C PHE A 53 -2.14 -3.54 -2.66
N TYR A 54 -1.84 -3.75 -1.40
CA TYR A 54 -2.32 -2.87 -0.34
C TYR A 54 -1.31 -2.76 0.80
N LEU A 55 -1.48 -1.74 1.66
CA LEU A 55 -0.65 -1.49 2.83
C LEU A 55 -1.51 -1.54 4.10
N GLY A 56 -0.99 -2.16 5.15
CA GLY A 56 -1.65 -2.25 6.45
C GLY A 56 -2.46 -3.55 6.62
N ASP A 57 -3.57 -3.46 7.34
CA ASP A 57 -4.49 -4.57 7.57
C ASP A 57 -5.85 -4.23 6.92
N ILE A 58 -6.29 -5.08 5.98
CA ILE A 58 -7.65 -4.98 5.42
C ILE A 58 -8.49 -5.84 6.34
N GLY A 59 -8.94 -5.28 7.48
CA GLY A 59 -9.65 -6.00 8.55
C GLY A 59 -10.37 -7.25 8.06
N THR A 60 -9.68 -8.40 8.14
CA THR A 60 -10.01 -9.60 7.34
C THR A 60 -11.11 -10.42 7.99
N ALA A 61 -12.01 -9.79 8.75
CA ALA A 61 -13.09 -10.46 9.43
C ALA A 61 -14.40 -9.92 8.90
N SER A 62 -15.07 -10.71 8.05
CA SER A 62 -16.48 -10.49 7.78
C SER A 62 -17.29 -10.70 9.07
N ALA A 63 -18.54 -10.22 9.10
CA ALA A 63 -19.47 -10.46 10.21
C ALA A 63 -19.68 -11.96 10.55
N CYS A 64 -19.26 -12.86 9.63
CA CYS A 64 -19.33 -14.31 9.78
C CYS A 64 -18.00 -14.97 10.19
N GLY A 65 -16.95 -14.18 10.45
CA GLY A 65 -15.64 -14.68 10.92
C GLY A 65 -14.71 -15.24 9.84
N GLU A 66 -15.14 -15.29 8.57
CA GLU A 66 -14.28 -15.68 7.45
C GLU A 66 -13.68 -14.46 6.74
N PRO A 67 -12.42 -14.56 6.26
CA PRO A 67 -11.80 -13.50 5.49
C PRO A 67 -12.45 -13.31 4.13
N GLU A 68 -12.92 -12.09 3.86
CA GLU A 68 -13.54 -11.70 2.58
C GLU A 68 -12.56 -11.80 1.40
N PHE A 69 -11.25 -11.63 1.68
CA PHE A 69 -10.20 -11.66 0.67
C PHE A 69 -9.07 -12.62 1.05
N HIS A 70 -8.48 -13.24 0.02
CA HIS A 70 -7.18 -13.89 0.19
C HIS A 70 -6.08 -12.84 0.27
N VAL A 71 -5.33 -12.87 1.38
CA VAL A 71 -4.25 -11.93 1.67
C VAL A 71 -2.92 -12.67 1.76
N ARG A 72 -1.87 -12.08 1.17
CA ARG A 72 -0.51 -12.58 1.26
C ARG A 72 0.46 -11.46 1.60
N GLU A 73 1.19 -11.61 2.71
CA GLU A 73 2.28 -10.70 3.08
C GLU A 73 3.39 -10.77 2.01
N LEU A 74 3.69 -9.64 1.38
CA LEU A 74 4.75 -9.52 0.37
C LEU A 74 6.05 -8.98 0.97
N ALA A 75 5.94 -7.98 1.84
CA ALA A 75 7.05 -7.35 2.53
C ALA A 75 6.56 -6.58 3.76
N ARG A 76 7.47 -6.31 4.70
CA ARG A 76 7.25 -5.41 5.83
C ARG A 76 7.88 -4.06 5.55
N LEU A 77 7.09 -3.01 5.66
CA LEU A 77 7.55 -1.63 5.50
C LEU A 77 7.68 -0.98 6.88
N ASN A 78 8.85 -0.40 7.15
CA ASN A 78 9.09 0.34 8.36
C ASN A 78 8.92 1.84 8.06
N TYR A 79 7.83 2.41 8.52
CA TYR A 79 7.66 3.87 8.50
C TYR A 79 8.61 4.50 9.52
N ARG A 80 9.28 5.57 9.10
CA ARG A 80 10.24 6.31 9.91
C ARG A 80 9.96 7.79 9.78
N ASP A 81 9.98 8.47 10.91
CA ASP A 81 10.02 9.93 10.91
C ASP A 81 11.42 10.39 10.56
N VAL A 82 11.51 11.27 9.58
CA VAL A 82 12.78 11.81 9.09
C VAL A 82 12.80 13.31 9.28
N ALA A 83 13.93 13.80 9.79
CA ALA A 83 14.18 15.22 9.94
C ALA A 83 15.57 15.56 9.38
N PRO A 84 15.75 16.74 8.76
CA PRO A 84 17.06 17.18 8.34
C PRO A 84 18.02 17.30 9.54
N PRO A 85 19.33 17.06 9.35
CA PRO A 85 20.31 17.11 10.45
C PRO A 85 20.30 18.42 11.24
N SER A 86 19.94 19.54 10.59
CA SER A 86 19.80 20.87 11.21
C SER A 86 18.73 20.92 12.30
N LEU A 87 17.70 20.05 12.25
CA LEU A 87 16.66 19.93 13.27
C LEU A 87 16.99 18.88 14.34
N GLY A 88 18.18 18.28 14.31
CA GLY A 88 18.54 17.20 15.24
C GLY A 88 18.54 17.61 16.72
N ALA A 89 18.68 18.89 17.05
CA ALA A 89 18.53 19.39 18.42
C ALA A 89 17.05 19.50 18.86
N LEU A 90 16.14 19.74 17.91
CA LEU A 90 14.71 19.82 18.15
C LEU A 90 14.08 18.42 18.28
N VAL A 91 14.63 17.44 17.58
CA VAL A 91 14.10 16.06 17.58
C VAL A 91 14.66 15.23 18.73
N ARG A 92 15.94 15.40 19.09
CA ARG A 92 16.57 14.59 20.14
C ARG A 92 16.03 14.97 21.52
N GLY A 93 15.55 13.96 22.26
CA GLY A 93 15.15 14.09 23.66
C GLY A 93 13.70 14.53 23.88
N HIS A 94 12.92 14.75 22.82
CA HIS A 94 11.48 15.01 22.91
C HIS A 94 10.69 13.70 22.83
N ASP A 95 9.51 13.68 23.45
CA ASP A 95 8.60 12.55 23.35
C ASP A 95 7.72 12.64 22.08
N TRP A 96 6.88 11.63 21.86
CA TRP A 96 6.00 11.59 20.69
C TRP A 96 4.96 12.72 20.66
N ILE A 97 4.53 13.22 21.81
CA ILE A 97 3.53 14.28 21.91
C ILE A 97 4.16 15.60 21.47
N ASP A 98 5.36 15.89 21.97
CA ASP A 98 6.12 17.07 21.60
C ASP A 98 6.49 17.07 20.11
N LEU A 99 6.93 15.92 19.58
CA LEU A 99 7.24 15.77 18.15
C LEU A 99 6.01 15.95 17.26
N ALA A 100 4.84 15.46 17.68
CA ALA A 100 3.60 15.62 16.92
C ALA A 100 3.15 17.08 16.78
N GLY A 101 3.57 17.96 17.71
CA GLY A 101 3.28 19.39 17.67
C GLY A 101 4.15 20.21 16.69
N LEU A 102 5.19 19.61 16.12
CA LEU A 102 6.07 20.26 15.15
C LEU A 102 5.40 20.41 13.77
N PRO A 103 5.85 21.33 12.90
CA PRO A 103 5.35 21.42 11.54
C PRO A 103 5.77 20.20 10.71
N TRP A 104 4.79 19.42 10.25
CA TRP A 104 5.01 18.23 9.42
C TRP A 104 4.72 18.49 7.94
N ILE A 105 5.48 17.83 7.07
CA ILE A 105 5.15 17.70 5.65
C ILE A 105 4.34 16.41 5.51
N GLY A 106 3.04 16.54 5.27
CA GLY A 106 2.16 15.42 4.94
C GLY A 106 2.04 15.21 3.43
N THR A 107 1.46 14.08 3.03
CA THR A 107 0.90 13.94 1.69
C THR A 107 -0.25 14.92 1.51
N PRO A 108 -0.40 15.53 0.30
CA PRO A 108 -1.57 16.37 0.00
C PRO A 108 -2.87 15.60 0.27
N PRO A 109 -3.95 16.28 0.69
CA PRO A 109 -5.28 15.68 0.61
C PRO A 109 -5.65 15.46 -0.86
N ASP A 110 -6.44 14.41 -1.13
CA ASP A 110 -7.00 14.14 -2.46
C ASP A 110 -7.96 15.26 -2.94
#